data_AF-A0AAV5J760-F1
#
_entry.id   AF-A0AAV5J760-F1
#
_cell.length_a   1.000
_cell.length_b   1.000
_cell.length_c   1.000
_cell.angle_alpha   90.00
_cell.angle_beta   90.00
_cell.angle_gamma   90.00
#
_symmetry.space_group_name_H-M   'P 1'
#
loop_
_entity.id
_entity.type
_entity.pdbx_description
1 polymer ?
#
loop_
_entity_poly.entity_id
_entity_poly.type
_entity_poly.pdbx_seq_one_letter_code
_entity_poly.pdbx_strand_id
1 'polypeptide(L)'
;MATAVFHRAVGTLQSCQLHYNSGVHDSGNFLVRLVPKPFIVDIRLSKRGNYGSGERKFCVIQASTSSTSVSDPVSCPSNNNTRESRKKSNEAALILIRHGESLWNEKNLFTGCVDVPLTRKGVEEAIEAGKRISNIPVDVIYTSSLIRAQMTAMLAMTQHRRRKVPIIIHNESEQARTWSQIYSEDTMKQSIPVIAAWQLNERMYGELQGLNKQETADRFGKEKVHEWRRSYDIPPPNGESLEMCAQRAVAYFKESIEPQLLSGKNVMIAAHGNSLRSIIMYLDQLTSQEV
;
A
#
# COMPACT_ATOMS: atom_id res chain seq x y z
N MET A 1 5.11 -13.62 -36.75
CA MET A 1 4.30 -14.50 -37.61
C MET A 1 3.13 -14.99 -36.78
N ALA A 2 2.04 -14.22 -36.73
CA ALA A 2 0.86 -14.35 -37.60
C ALA A 2 -0.11 -15.45 -37.12
N THR A 3 -1.22 -14.99 -36.51
CA THR A 3 -2.63 -15.44 -36.68
C THR A 3 -3.01 -16.87 -36.27
N ALA A 4 -4.22 -17.19 -35.77
CA ALA A 4 -5.53 -16.64 -36.12
C ALA A 4 -6.61 -16.85 -35.02
N VAL A 5 -7.64 -16.01 -35.14
CA VAL A 5 -8.95 -16.00 -34.45
C VAL A 5 -9.87 -17.06 -35.07
N PHE A 6 -10.78 -17.66 -34.27
CA PHE A 6 -12.07 -18.15 -34.76
C PHE A 6 -13.19 -17.87 -33.75
N HIS A 7 -14.23 -17.19 -34.23
CA HIS A 7 -15.53 -17.01 -33.59
C HIS A 7 -16.45 -18.21 -33.91
N ARG A 8 -17.30 -18.60 -32.96
CA ARG A 8 -18.68 -19.04 -33.29
C ARG A 8 -19.62 -18.81 -32.11
N ALA A 9 -20.69 -18.07 -32.38
CA ALA A 9 -21.84 -17.87 -31.51
C ALA A 9 -22.99 -18.76 -31.96
N VAL A 10 -23.78 -19.31 -31.03
CA VAL A 10 -25.18 -19.76 -31.21
C VAL A 10 -25.86 -19.72 -29.84
N GLY A 11 -26.84 -18.82 -29.63
CA GLY A 11 -28.25 -19.10 -29.24
C GLY A 11 -28.46 -19.33 -27.73
N THR A 12 -29.48 -18.83 -27.04
CA THR A 12 -30.82 -18.37 -27.42
C THR A 12 -31.41 -17.54 -26.27
N LEU A 13 -32.22 -16.53 -26.61
CA LEU A 13 -33.05 -15.73 -25.70
C LEU A 13 -34.13 -16.57 -25.00
N GLN A 14 -34.46 -16.23 -23.74
CA GLN A 14 -35.85 -16.30 -23.29
C GLN A 14 -36.17 -15.15 -22.35
N SER A 15 -37.16 -14.38 -22.79
CA SER A 15 -37.81 -13.24 -22.14
C SER A 15 -38.80 -13.68 -21.07
N CYS A 16 -38.93 -12.90 -20.00
CA CYS A 16 -40.22 -12.68 -19.35
C CYS A 16 -40.35 -11.19 -19.02
N GLN A 17 -41.12 -10.49 -19.87
CA GLN A 17 -41.66 -9.17 -19.58
C GLN A 17 -42.91 -9.33 -18.71
N LEU A 18 -43.06 -8.45 -17.73
CA LEU A 18 -44.37 -8.03 -17.23
C LEU A 18 -44.45 -6.52 -17.41
N HIS A 19 -45.32 -6.12 -18.33
CA HIS A 19 -45.75 -4.73 -18.57
C HIS A 19 -46.84 -4.36 -17.55
N TYR A 20 -46.81 -3.14 -17.01
CA TYR A 20 -47.96 -2.22 -17.03
C TYR A 20 -47.49 -0.76 -16.86
N ASN A 21 -48.33 0.15 -17.35
CA ASN A 21 -48.02 1.41 -18.02
C ASN A 21 -47.90 2.68 -17.14
N SER A 22 -47.25 3.68 -17.78
CA SER A 22 -47.50 5.14 -17.75
C SER A 22 -47.21 5.97 -16.50
N GLY A 23 -46.26 6.90 -16.65
CA GLY A 23 -46.04 8.04 -15.76
C GLY A 23 -44.75 8.78 -16.11
N VAL A 24 -44.84 9.77 -16.99
CA VAL A 24 -43.75 10.71 -17.28
C VAL A 24 -43.45 11.50 -16.01
N HIS A 25 -42.29 11.27 -15.40
CA HIS A 25 -41.67 12.20 -14.48
C HIS A 25 -40.16 12.19 -14.74
N ASP A 26 -39.68 13.36 -15.14
CA ASP A 26 -38.28 13.72 -15.25
C ASP A 26 -37.63 13.63 -13.86
N SER A 27 -36.85 12.57 -13.63
CA SER A 27 -36.04 12.39 -12.44
C SER A 27 -34.62 12.05 -12.86
N GLY A 28 -33.82 13.10 -13.07
CA GLY A 28 -32.38 13.00 -13.27
C GLY A 28 -31.75 12.18 -12.14
N ASN A 29 -31.21 11.02 -12.49
CA ASN A 29 -30.39 10.23 -11.58
C ASN A 29 -29.13 11.03 -11.25
N PHE A 30 -29.12 11.67 -10.08
CA PHE A 30 -27.90 12.14 -9.42
C PHE A 30 -27.07 10.91 -9.05
N LEU A 31 -26.18 10.49 -9.95
CA LEU A 31 -25.11 9.57 -9.60
C LEU A 31 -24.03 10.37 -8.88
N VAL A 32 -24.09 10.39 -7.54
CA VAL A 32 -23.02 10.95 -6.71
C VAL A 32 -21.77 10.09 -6.89
N ARG A 33 -20.85 10.61 -7.69
CA ARG A 33 -19.54 10.03 -7.99
C ARG A 33 -18.59 10.36 -6.84
N LEU A 34 -18.44 9.45 -5.87
CA LEU A 34 -17.36 9.53 -4.88
C LEU A 34 -16.06 8.98 -5.48
N VAL A 35 -15.28 9.88 -6.06
CA VAL A 35 -13.87 9.61 -6.37
C VAL A 35 -13.09 9.84 -5.07
N PRO A 36 -12.26 8.91 -4.58
CA PRO A 36 -11.36 9.23 -3.49
C PRO A 36 -10.32 10.20 -4.06
N LYS A 37 -10.47 11.48 -3.71
CA LYS A 37 -9.40 12.47 -3.94
C LYS A 37 -8.16 12.00 -3.18
N PRO A 38 -6.94 12.25 -3.70
CA PRO A 38 -5.74 12.11 -2.87
C PRO A 38 -5.95 12.90 -1.58
N PHE A 39 -5.73 12.25 -0.44
CA PHE A 39 -5.91 12.89 0.86
C PHE A 39 -4.60 13.58 1.26
N ILE A 40 -4.73 14.84 1.63
CA ILE A 40 -3.63 15.62 2.21
C ILE A 40 -3.75 15.43 3.72
N VAL A 41 -2.72 14.84 4.33
CA VAL A 41 -2.62 14.71 5.78
C VAL A 41 -1.82 15.90 6.30
N ASP A 42 -2.48 16.71 7.13
CA ASP A 42 -1.84 17.81 7.85
C ASP A 42 -1.29 17.27 9.18
N ILE A 43 0.01 16.97 9.22
CA ILE A 43 0.68 16.59 10.47
C ILE A 43 1.05 17.87 11.23
N ARG A 44 0.33 18.15 12.31
CA ARG A 44 0.61 19.28 13.20
C ARG A 44 1.70 18.89 14.21
N LEU A 45 2.89 19.48 14.07
CA LEU A 45 3.99 19.29 15.02
C LEU A 45 3.89 20.30 16.17
N SER A 46 3.62 19.82 17.38
CA SER A 46 3.90 20.56 18.61
C SER A 46 5.31 20.19 19.09
N LYS A 47 6.33 20.95 18.67
CA LYS A 47 7.65 20.87 19.31
C LYS A 47 7.57 21.61 20.65
N ARG A 48 7.74 20.90 21.77
CA ARG A 48 8.13 21.50 23.05
C ARG A 48 9.59 21.94 22.92
N GLY A 49 9.79 23.12 22.34
CA GLY A 49 11.11 23.72 22.14
C GLY A 49 10.96 25.05 21.40
N ASN A 50 11.47 26.11 22.01
CA ASN A 50 11.32 27.52 21.62
C ASN A 50 11.97 27.88 20.27
N TYR A 51 11.56 27.29 19.15
CA TYR A 51 11.85 27.81 17.79
C TYR A 51 10.78 27.33 16.79
N GLY A 52 9.96 28.27 16.30
CA GLY A 52 9.17 28.24 15.06
C GLY A 52 8.33 27.00 14.75
N SER A 53 7.01 27.08 14.98
CA SER A 53 6.03 26.09 14.49
C SER A 53 5.82 26.23 12.97
N GLY A 54 6.50 25.40 12.18
CA GLY A 54 6.21 25.25 10.76
C GLY A 54 5.27 24.08 10.53
N GLU A 55 4.01 24.34 10.15
CA GLU A 55 3.11 23.31 9.62
C GLU A 55 3.65 22.84 8.26
N ARG A 56 3.86 21.52 8.09
CA ARG A 56 4.22 20.93 6.79
C ARG A 56 3.13 19.93 6.39
N LYS A 57 2.62 20.10 5.18
CA LYS A 57 1.59 19.24 4.58
C LYS A 57 2.24 18.12 3.79
N PHE A 58 1.69 16.92 3.90
CA PHE A 58 2.12 15.77 3.09
C PHE A 58 0.91 15.11 2.44
N CYS A 59 1.10 14.54 1.25
CA CYS A 59 0.04 13.81 0.57
C CYS A 59 0.24 12.31 0.78
N VAL A 60 -0.79 11.65 1.31
CA VAL A 60 -0.81 10.19 1.46
C VAL A 60 -1.51 9.61 0.23
N ILE A 61 -0.77 8.79 -0.52
CA ILE A 61 -1.28 8.13 -1.71
C ILE A 61 -1.33 6.63 -1.42
N GLN A 62 -2.55 6.11 -1.28
CA GLN A 62 -2.80 4.70 -1.10
C GLN A 62 -3.05 4.04 -2.46
N ALA A 63 -2.22 3.07 -2.82
CA ALA A 63 -2.47 2.20 -3.98
C ALA A 63 -3.11 0.89 -3.49
N SER A 64 -4.43 0.78 -3.63
CA SER A 64 -5.21 -0.43 -3.28
C SER A 64 -5.34 -1.35 -4.49
N THR A 65 -5.02 -2.65 -4.38
CA THR A 65 -5.04 -3.63 -5.49
C THR A 65 -6.44 -4.08 -5.95
N SER A 66 -7.51 -3.42 -5.52
CA SER A 66 -8.88 -3.78 -5.92
C SER A 66 -9.24 -3.30 -7.34
N SER A 67 -9.95 -4.16 -8.06
CA SER A 67 -10.30 -4.08 -9.48
C SER A 67 -11.45 -3.09 -9.78
N THR A 68 -11.17 -2.08 -10.60
CA THR A 68 -12.18 -1.43 -11.46
C THR A 68 -11.48 -0.74 -12.63
N SER A 69 -11.84 -1.15 -13.85
CA SER A 69 -11.53 -0.53 -15.15
C SER A 69 -12.20 0.86 -15.26
N VAL A 70 -11.72 1.91 -15.94
CA VAL A 70 -11.42 2.16 -17.38
C VAL A 70 -10.75 3.55 -17.53
N SER A 71 -10.00 3.75 -18.63
CA SER A 71 -9.47 4.94 -19.37
C SER A 71 -10.19 6.30 -19.21
N ASP A 72 -9.69 7.52 -19.49
CA ASP A 72 -8.71 8.09 -20.47
C ASP A 72 -8.24 9.52 -19.98
N PRO A 73 -7.34 10.27 -20.69
CA PRO A 73 -6.55 11.34 -20.09
C PRO A 73 -7.28 12.69 -19.98
N VAL A 74 -7.13 13.36 -18.83
CA VAL A 74 -7.65 14.72 -18.62
C VAL A 74 -6.68 15.75 -19.22
N SER A 75 -7.12 16.45 -20.26
CA SER A 75 -6.52 17.69 -20.77
C SER A 75 -6.89 18.89 -19.88
N CYS A 76 -5.92 19.73 -19.54
CA CYS A 76 -6.11 20.95 -18.75
C CYS A 76 -6.58 22.15 -19.62
N PRO A 77 -7.46 23.03 -19.12
CA PRO A 77 -7.76 24.29 -19.80
C PRO A 77 -6.65 25.33 -19.55
N SER A 78 -6.35 26.10 -20.60
CA SER A 78 -5.40 27.21 -20.64
C SER A 78 -6.01 28.56 -20.22
N ASN A 79 -5.13 29.53 -19.91
CA ASN A 79 -5.30 30.96 -19.58
C ASN A 79 -5.70 31.29 -18.12
N ASN A 80 -5.15 32.30 -17.44
CA ASN A 80 -4.23 33.39 -17.80
C ASN A 80 -3.47 33.91 -16.57
N ASN A 81 -2.39 34.65 -16.84
CA ASN A 81 -1.38 35.25 -15.98
C ASN A 81 -1.82 35.87 -14.63
N THR A 82 -1.21 35.35 -13.55
CA THR A 82 -0.72 36.18 -12.43
C THR A 82 0.61 35.61 -11.98
N ARG A 83 1.68 36.38 -12.18
CA ARG A 83 3.05 36.11 -11.71
C ARG A 83 3.10 36.31 -10.19
N GLU A 84 2.51 35.39 -9.45
CA GLU A 84 2.86 35.19 -8.05
C GLU A 84 3.92 34.09 -7.99
N SER A 85 5.08 34.43 -7.42
CA SER A 85 6.14 33.49 -7.10
C SER A 85 5.59 32.43 -6.14
N ARG A 86 5.04 31.35 -6.70
CA ARG A 86 4.67 30.15 -5.96
C ARG A 86 5.93 29.65 -5.25
N LYS A 87 6.08 29.98 -3.96
CA LYS A 87 6.83 29.14 -3.02
C LYS A 87 6.31 27.72 -3.24
N LYS A 88 7.07 26.86 -3.91
CA LYS A 88 6.78 25.42 -3.94
C LYS A 88 6.72 25.01 -2.47
N SER A 89 5.53 24.69 -1.97
CA SER A 89 5.43 23.83 -0.80
C SER A 89 6.21 22.57 -1.20
N ASN A 90 7.29 22.28 -0.48
CA ASN A 90 8.00 21.01 -0.63
C ASN A 90 7.10 19.92 0.00
N GLU A 91 5.99 19.62 -0.66
CA GLU A 91 5.10 18.54 -0.29
C GLU A 91 5.79 17.23 -0.64
N ALA A 92 6.14 16.47 0.40
CA ALA A 92 6.58 15.09 0.23
C ALA A 92 5.36 14.17 0.08
N ALA A 93 5.51 13.14 -0.76
CA ALA A 93 4.53 12.08 -0.90
C ALA A 93 4.89 10.90 0.02
N LEU A 94 3.88 10.35 0.70
CA LEU A 94 3.94 9.04 1.34
C LEU A 94 3.10 8.06 0.53
N ILE A 95 3.75 7.05 -0.04
CA ILE A 95 3.12 6.01 -0.86
C ILE A 95 3.05 4.73 -0.04
N LEU A 96 1.84 4.22 0.20
CA LEU A 96 1.64 2.96 0.92
C LEU A 96 1.17 1.86 -0.04
N ILE A 97 1.90 0.74 -0.07
CA ILE A 97 1.60 -0.42 -0.93
C ILE A 97 1.49 -1.67 -0.06
N ARG A 98 0.32 -2.29 -0.08
CA ARG A 98 0.15 -3.63 0.47
C ARG A 98 0.66 -4.66 -0.55
N HIS A 99 1.39 -5.67 -0.09
CA HIS A 99 1.82 -6.75 -0.96
C HIS A 99 0.64 -7.46 -1.65
N GLY A 100 0.90 -8.02 -2.84
CA GLY A 100 -0.07 -8.83 -3.57
C GLY A 100 -0.36 -10.19 -2.91
N GLU A 101 -1.24 -10.97 -3.51
CA GLU A 101 -1.59 -12.31 -3.04
C GLU A 101 -0.36 -13.22 -2.92
N SER A 102 -0.22 -13.90 -1.76
CA SER A 102 0.84 -14.89 -1.53
C SER A 102 0.34 -16.33 -1.71
N LEU A 103 1.27 -17.29 -1.89
CA LEU A 103 0.93 -18.71 -2.03
C LEU A 103 0.07 -19.24 -0.87
N TRP A 104 0.24 -18.71 0.34
CA TRP A 104 -0.57 -19.10 1.50
C TRP A 104 -1.89 -18.36 1.57
N ASN A 105 -2.02 -17.18 0.95
CA ASN A 105 -3.34 -16.54 0.82
C ASN A 105 -4.24 -17.32 -0.13
N GLU A 106 -3.70 -17.77 -1.26
CA GLU A 106 -4.38 -18.63 -2.23
C GLU A 106 -4.87 -19.94 -1.57
N LYS A 107 -4.04 -20.56 -0.72
CA LYS A 107 -4.38 -21.76 0.05
C LYS A 107 -5.23 -21.52 1.30
N ASN A 108 -5.68 -20.29 1.53
CA ASN A 108 -6.45 -19.88 2.71
C ASN A 108 -5.77 -20.23 4.07
N LEU A 109 -4.44 -20.13 4.14
CA LEU A 109 -3.66 -20.37 5.36
C LEU A 109 -3.40 -19.06 6.12
N PHE A 110 -3.21 -19.15 7.44
CA PHE A 110 -2.65 -18.06 8.22
C PHE A 110 -1.15 -17.94 7.96
N THR A 111 -0.68 -16.76 7.57
CA THR A 111 0.73 -16.56 7.18
C THR A 111 1.57 -15.95 8.29
N GLY A 112 1.16 -14.80 8.82
CA GLY A 112 1.92 -14.07 9.83
C GLY A 112 3.33 -13.75 9.36
N CYS A 113 4.33 -14.06 10.18
CA CYS A 113 5.74 -13.80 9.89
C CYS A 113 6.41 -14.91 9.07
N VAL A 114 5.70 -15.96 8.66
CA VAL A 114 6.26 -16.98 7.77
C VAL A 114 6.55 -16.37 6.40
N ASP A 115 7.76 -16.62 5.90
CA ASP A 115 8.21 -16.01 4.67
C ASP A 115 7.82 -16.82 3.44
N VAL A 116 6.80 -16.35 2.73
CA VAL A 116 6.21 -17.00 1.56
C VAL A 116 6.19 -16.05 0.38
N PRO A 117 6.41 -16.55 -0.85
CA PRO A 117 6.44 -15.71 -2.05
C PRO A 117 5.03 -15.35 -2.53
N LEU A 118 5.00 -14.40 -3.49
CA LEU A 118 3.79 -14.02 -4.22
C LEU A 118 3.32 -15.14 -5.16
N THR A 119 2.02 -15.20 -5.43
CA THR A 119 1.47 -15.96 -6.57
C THR A 119 1.75 -15.23 -7.88
N ARG A 120 1.45 -15.86 -9.03
CA ARG A 120 1.46 -15.16 -10.33
C ARG A 120 0.53 -13.93 -10.31
N LYS A 121 -0.67 -14.10 -9.74
CA LYS A 121 -1.62 -13.01 -9.54
C LYS A 121 -1.03 -11.91 -8.63
N GLY A 122 -0.38 -12.27 -7.53
CA GLY A 122 0.30 -11.30 -6.66
C GLY A 122 1.41 -10.51 -7.36
N VAL A 123 2.13 -11.14 -8.31
CA VAL A 123 3.12 -10.46 -9.16
C VAL A 123 2.44 -9.46 -10.10
N GLU A 124 1.34 -9.83 -10.73
CA GLU A 124 0.54 -8.94 -11.60
C GLU A 124 -0.02 -7.75 -10.82
N GLU A 125 -0.52 -7.98 -9.61
CA GLU A 125 -1.00 -6.94 -8.68
C GLU A 125 0.12 -5.93 -8.34
N ALA A 126 1.34 -6.41 -8.08
CA ALA A 126 2.50 -5.54 -7.81
C ALA A 126 2.90 -4.69 -9.02
N ILE A 127 2.89 -5.29 -10.22
CA ILE A 127 3.14 -4.58 -11.48
C ILE A 127 2.08 -3.48 -11.70
N GLU A 128 0.81 -3.80 -11.47
CA GLU A 128 -0.28 -2.85 -11.62
C GLU A 128 -0.21 -1.69 -10.61
N ALA A 129 0.16 -1.98 -9.36
CA ALA A 129 0.45 -0.95 -8.37
C ALA A 129 1.58 -0.02 -8.85
N GLY A 130 2.65 -0.58 -9.43
CA GLY A 130 3.75 0.17 -10.05
C GLY A 130 3.31 1.13 -11.16
N LYS A 131 2.41 0.69 -12.05
CA LYS A 131 1.86 1.55 -13.10
C LYS A 131 1.10 2.75 -12.53
N ARG A 132 0.31 2.53 -11.48
CA ARG A 132 -0.49 3.59 -10.83
C ARG A 132 0.37 4.66 -10.19
N ILE A 133 1.50 4.28 -9.60
CA ILE A 133 2.43 5.21 -8.96
C ILE A 133 3.54 5.70 -9.90
N SER A 134 3.52 5.32 -11.17
CA SER A 134 4.64 5.51 -12.11
C SER A 134 5.10 6.97 -12.31
N ASN A 135 4.24 7.94 -11.98
CA ASN A 135 4.50 9.38 -12.07
C ASN A 135 4.89 10.03 -10.74
N ILE A 136 4.76 9.32 -9.63
CA ILE A 136 4.99 9.88 -8.29
C ILE A 136 6.47 9.69 -7.96
N PRO A 137 7.24 10.76 -7.72
CA PRO A 137 8.62 10.65 -7.25
C PRO A 137 8.80 9.64 -6.11
N VAL A 138 9.87 8.86 -6.14
CA VAL A 138 10.29 8.00 -5.02
C VAL A 138 11.77 8.24 -4.76
N ASP A 139 12.10 8.63 -3.54
CA ASP A 139 13.47 8.95 -3.12
C ASP A 139 14.04 7.90 -2.16
N VAL A 140 13.19 7.20 -1.42
CA VAL A 140 13.56 6.08 -0.53
C VAL A 140 12.39 5.10 -0.40
N ILE A 141 12.72 3.82 -0.27
CA ILE A 141 11.74 2.74 -0.13
C ILE A 141 11.98 2.02 1.19
N TYR A 142 10.92 1.82 1.96
CA TYR A 142 10.90 0.96 3.14
C TYR A 142 10.06 -0.28 2.84
N THR A 143 10.52 -1.42 3.32
CA THR A 143 9.81 -2.70 3.17
C THR A 143 9.79 -3.46 4.48
N SER A 144 8.85 -4.38 4.64
CA SER A 144 9.00 -5.43 5.64
C SER A 144 10.21 -6.31 5.33
N SER A 145 10.72 -7.06 6.31
CA SER A 145 11.74 -8.09 6.08
C SER A 145 11.23 -9.31 5.28
N LEU A 146 9.93 -9.41 4.99
CA LEU A 146 9.34 -10.57 4.31
C LEU A 146 9.37 -10.42 2.78
N ILE A 147 9.72 -11.50 2.08
CA ILE A 147 10.00 -11.53 0.65
C ILE A 147 8.83 -11.02 -0.19
N ARG A 148 7.58 -11.33 0.20
CA ARG A 148 6.39 -10.87 -0.53
C ARG A 148 6.26 -9.34 -0.60
N ALA A 149 6.68 -8.62 0.43
CA ALA A 149 6.66 -7.16 0.40
C ALA A 149 7.85 -6.60 -0.40
N GLN A 150 9.03 -7.20 -0.25
CA GLN A 150 10.22 -6.83 -1.03
C GLN A 150 9.97 -7.05 -2.54
N MET A 151 9.48 -8.23 -2.93
CA MET A 151 9.07 -8.54 -4.30
C MET A 151 8.08 -7.50 -4.82
N THR A 152 7.06 -7.13 -4.03
CA THR A 152 6.08 -6.13 -4.43
C THR A 152 6.74 -4.78 -4.73
N ALA A 153 7.61 -4.29 -3.83
CA ALA A 153 8.32 -3.02 -4.04
C ALA A 153 9.19 -3.06 -5.29
N MET A 154 9.99 -4.10 -5.46
CA MET A 154 10.92 -4.24 -6.58
C MET A 154 10.16 -4.31 -7.91
N LEU A 155 9.11 -5.13 -7.98
CA LEU A 155 8.26 -5.27 -9.16
C LEU A 155 7.53 -3.97 -9.51
N ALA A 156 6.97 -3.27 -8.52
CA ALA A 156 6.31 -1.99 -8.73
C ALA A 156 7.27 -0.95 -9.35
N MET A 157 8.52 -0.91 -8.89
CA MET A 157 9.53 0.02 -9.39
C MET A 157 10.01 -0.30 -10.82
N THR A 158 9.82 -1.52 -11.32
CA THR A 158 10.10 -1.83 -12.74
C THR A 158 9.21 -1.04 -13.72
N GLN A 159 8.04 -0.60 -13.26
CA GLN A 159 7.06 0.16 -14.05
C GLN A 159 7.20 1.68 -13.88
N HIS A 160 8.12 2.13 -13.03
CA HIS A 160 8.24 3.53 -12.65
C HIS A 160 8.94 4.38 -13.72
N ARG A 161 8.37 5.53 -14.10
CA ARG A 161 8.83 6.29 -15.29
C ARG A 161 10.25 6.83 -15.18
N ARG A 162 10.71 7.15 -13.97
CA ARG A 162 12.04 7.73 -13.76
C ARG A 162 13.19 6.74 -13.95
N ARG A 163 12.90 5.45 -14.13
CA ARG A 163 13.88 4.35 -14.36
C ARG A 163 15.07 4.32 -13.37
N LYS A 164 14.92 4.96 -12.21
CA LYS A 164 15.86 4.80 -11.10
C LYS A 164 15.78 3.37 -10.60
N VAL A 165 16.92 2.82 -10.19
CA VAL A 165 17.06 1.42 -9.82
C VAL A 165 16.87 1.28 -8.31
N PRO A 166 15.86 0.55 -7.82
CA PRO A 166 15.75 0.21 -6.41
C PRO A 166 16.87 -0.77 -6.02
N ILE A 167 17.57 -0.52 -4.91
CA ILE A 167 18.67 -1.35 -4.41
C ILE A 167 18.44 -1.67 -2.94
N ILE A 168 18.41 -2.95 -2.60
CA ILE A 168 18.32 -3.42 -1.23
C ILE A 168 19.62 -3.08 -0.50
N ILE A 169 19.48 -2.37 0.61
CA ILE A 169 20.61 -1.99 1.46
C ILE A 169 20.84 -3.09 2.49
N HIS A 170 22.01 -3.71 2.40
CA HIS A 170 22.47 -4.75 3.31
C HIS A 170 23.27 -4.12 4.47
N ASN A 171 22.72 -4.18 5.68
CA ASN A 171 23.27 -3.53 6.88
C ASN A 171 23.60 -4.51 8.02
N GLU A 172 23.43 -5.81 7.79
CA GLU A 172 23.60 -6.90 8.74
C GLU A 172 25.06 -7.10 9.20
N SER A 173 26.03 -6.78 8.35
CA SER A 173 27.46 -6.88 8.67
C SER A 173 28.26 -5.80 7.96
N GLU A 174 29.47 -5.53 8.44
CA GLU A 174 30.40 -4.61 7.78
C GLU A 174 30.75 -5.12 6.37
N GLN A 175 30.99 -6.42 6.23
CA GLN A 175 31.29 -7.06 4.95
C GLN A 175 30.16 -6.86 3.93
N ALA A 176 28.91 -7.06 4.35
CA ALA A 176 27.76 -6.88 3.45
C ALA A 176 27.63 -5.42 2.97
N ARG A 177 27.91 -4.44 3.84
CA ARG A 177 27.93 -3.02 3.47
C ARG A 177 29.05 -2.72 2.48
N THR A 178 30.26 -3.21 2.75
CA THR A 178 31.43 -3.00 1.87
C THR A 178 31.19 -3.63 0.50
N TRP A 179 30.65 -4.84 0.43
CA TRP A 179 30.39 -5.53 -0.84
C TRP A 179 29.24 -4.94 -1.65
N SER A 180 28.32 -4.23 -0.99
CA SER A 180 27.20 -3.54 -1.65
C SER A 180 27.52 -2.10 -2.04
N GLN A 181 28.76 -1.64 -1.85
CA GLN A 181 29.15 -0.26 -2.12
C GLN A 181 29.10 0.06 -3.62
N ILE A 182 28.46 1.17 -3.97
CA ILE A 182 28.43 1.72 -5.32
C ILE A 182 29.50 2.81 -5.41
N TYR A 183 30.53 2.59 -6.23
CA TYR A 183 31.66 3.51 -6.38
C TYR A 183 31.39 4.67 -7.36
N SER A 184 30.47 4.47 -8.31
CA SER A 184 30.10 5.51 -9.28
C SER A 184 29.07 6.47 -8.68
N GLU A 185 29.45 7.75 -8.56
CA GLU A 185 28.54 8.80 -8.08
C GLU A 185 27.28 8.95 -8.94
N ASP A 186 27.41 8.82 -10.27
CA ASP A 186 26.28 8.94 -11.18
C ASP A 186 25.31 7.77 -11.05
N THR A 187 25.84 6.56 -10.88
CA THR A 187 25.02 5.37 -10.60
C THR A 187 24.32 5.52 -9.25
N MET A 188 25.01 6.05 -8.23
CA MET A 188 24.44 6.32 -6.92
C MET A 188 23.25 7.31 -7.01
N LYS A 189 23.36 8.36 -7.83
CA LYS A 189 22.25 9.33 -8.05
C LYS A 189 21.04 8.68 -8.75
N GLN A 190 21.26 7.63 -9.55
CA GLN A 190 20.23 6.87 -10.24
C GLN A 190 19.68 5.69 -9.43
N SER A 191 20.18 5.45 -8.23
CA SER A 191 19.65 4.43 -7.31
C SER A 191 18.64 4.99 -6.31
N ILE A 192 17.75 4.11 -5.86
CA ILE A 192 16.81 4.37 -4.75
C ILE A 192 17.09 3.32 -3.67
N PRO A 193 17.48 3.71 -2.45
CA PRO A 193 17.73 2.77 -1.37
C PRO A 193 16.42 2.09 -0.92
N VAL A 194 16.46 0.77 -0.78
CA VAL A 194 15.40 -0.08 -0.24
C VAL A 194 15.85 -0.61 1.12
N ILE A 195 15.16 -0.20 2.18
CA ILE A 195 15.48 -0.53 3.57
C ILE A 195 14.45 -1.55 4.07
N ALA A 196 14.91 -2.74 4.43
CA ALA A 196 14.05 -3.78 5.01
C ALA A 196 14.03 -3.67 6.55
N ALA A 197 12.85 -3.75 7.15
CA ALA A 197 12.65 -3.63 8.59
C ALA A 197 11.64 -4.65 9.11
N TRP A 198 12.01 -5.43 10.12
CA TRP A 198 11.15 -6.45 10.70
C TRP A 198 9.95 -5.82 11.44
N GLN A 199 10.11 -4.58 11.91
CA GLN A 199 9.06 -3.80 12.56
C GLN A 199 7.87 -3.53 11.63
N LEU A 200 8.08 -3.60 10.31
CA LEU A 200 7.02 -3.47 9.31
C LEU A 200 6.40 -4.81 8.88
N ASN A 201 6.86 -5.94 9.44
CA ASN A 201 6.29 -7.27 9.17
C ASN A 201 4.82 -7.35 9.56
N GLU A 202 4.12 -8.32 8.96
CA GLU A 202 2.73 -8.66 9.30
C GLU A 202 2.58 -8.99 10.79
N ARG A 203 1.36 -8.88 11.31
CA ARG A 203 1.04 -9.37 12.66
C ARG A 203 1.40 -10.85 12.78
N MET A 204 2.18 -11.21 13.79
CA MET A 204 2.59 -12.59 14.04
C MET A 204 1.41 -13.41 14.56
N TYR A 205 1.01 -14.45 13.82
CA TYR A 205 -0.21 -15.22 14.12
C TYR A 205 0.02 -16.37 15.12
N GLY A 206 1.21 -16.45 15.71
CA GLY A 206 1.56 -17.47 16.69
C GLY A 206 1.37 -18.88 16.17
N GLU A 207 0.73 -19.71 16.99
CA GLU A 207 0.43 -21.12 16.67
C GLU A 207 -0.55 -21.29 15.51
N LEU A 208 -1.22 -20.23 15.06
CA LEU A 208 -2.12 -20.32 13.92
C LEU A 208 -1.37 -20.38 12.58
N GLN A 209 -0.11 -19.97 12.52
CA GLN A 209 0.65 -19.92 11.26
C GLN A 209 0.72 -21.29 10.59
N GLY A 210 0.33 -21.34 9.32
CA GLY A 210 0.28 -22.57 8.51
C GLY A 210 -1.06 -23.30 8.60
N LEU A 211 -1.93 -22.98 9.56
CA LEU A 211 -3.26 -23.59 9.65
C LEU A 211 -4.21 -23.00 8.62
N ASN A 212 -5.12 -23.83 8.11
CA ASN A 212 -6.20 -23.38 7.25
C ASN A 212 -7.22 -22.57 8.07
N LYS A 213 -7.62 -21.40 7.56
CA LYS A 213 -8.53 -20.50 8.27
C LYS A 213 -9.91 -21.09 8.49
N GLN A 214 -10.42 -21.86 7.54
CA GLN A 214 -11.74 -22.48 7.65
C GLN A 214 -11.69 -23.61 8.67
N GLU A 215 -10.74 -24.53 8.56
CA GLU A 215 -10.58 -25.65 9.51
C GLU A 215 -10.31 -25.16 10.94
N THR A 216 -9.53 -24.07 11.09
CA THR A 216 -9.29 -23.46 12.40
C THR A 216 -10.59 -22.89 12.97
N ALA A 217 -11.42 -22.25 12.15
CA ALA A 217 -12.73 -21.74 12.59
C ALA A 217 -13.70 -22.87 12.94
N ASP A 218 -13.63 -23.99 12.25
CA ASP A 218 -14.44 -25.18 12.54
C ASP A 218 -13.98 -25.87 13.84
N ARG A 219 -12.67 -25.86 14.13
CA ARG A 219 -12.09 -26.47 15.35
C ARG A 219 -12.26 -25.60 16.61
N PHE A 220 -12.03 -24.30 16.50
CA PHE A 220 -11.97 -23.38 17.66
C PHE A 220 -13.20 -22.50 17.79
N GLY A 221 -14.10 -22.52 16.81
CA GLY A 221 -15.26 -21.65 16.73
C GLY A 221 -15.00 -20.37 15.93
N LYS A 222 -15.97 -19.99 15.10
CA LYS A 222 -15.89 -18.79 14.24
C LYS A 222 -15.68 -17.51 15.03
N GLU A 223 -16.37 -17.35 16.16
CA GLU A 223 -16.28 -16.17 17.01
C GLU A 223 -14.88 -16.02 17.62
N LYS A 224 -14.32 -17.10 18.16
CA LYS A 224 -12.97 -17.11 18.74
C LYS A 224 -11.89 -16.79 17.70
N VAL A 225 -11.98 -17.40 16.53
CA VAL A 225 -11.06 -17.11 15.42
C VAL A 225 -11.25 -15.69 14.89
N HIS A 226 -12.49 -15.18 14.90
CA HIS A 226 -12.76 -13.79 14.54
C HIS A 226 -12.13 -12.83 15.53
N GLU A 227 -12.29 -13.06 16.83
CA GLU A 227 -11.70 -12.29 17.92
C GLU A 227 -10.17 -12.25 17.79
N TRP A 228 -9.49 -13.39 17.68
CA TRP A 228 -8.04 -13.44 17.45
C TRP A 228 -7.59 -12.70 16.19
N ARG A 229 -8.46 -12.59 15.17
CA ARG A 229 -8.13 -11.94 13.90
C ARG A 229 -8.46 -10.47 13.87
N ARG A 230 -9.44 -10.00 14.63
CA ARG A 230 -10.02 -8.66 14.47
C ARG A 230 -9.96 -7.83 15.75
N SER A 231 -9.82 -8.46 16.90
CA SER A 231 -9.60 -7.74 18.15
C SER A 231 -8.32 -6.92 18.07
N TYR A 232 -8.37 -5.76 18.72
CA TYR A 232 -7.24 -4.85 18.82
C TYR A 232 -6.19 -5.39 19.79
N ASP A 233 -6.62 -5.84 20.96
CA ASP A 233 -5.80 -6.18 22.11
C ASP A 233 -5.66 -7.69 22.34
N ILE A 234 -6.58 -8.51 21.82
CA ILE A 234 -6.56 -9.97 22.04
C ILE A 234 -5.69 -10.67 20.98
N PRO A 235 -4.53 -11.26 21.37
CA PRO A 235 -3.68 -11.98 20.44
C PRO A 235 -4.17 -13.43 20.22
N PRO A 236 -3.82 -14.05 19.07
CA PRO A 236 -3.86 -15.50 18.95
C PRO A 236 -2.81 -16.16 19.89
N PRO A 237 -2.94 -17.47 20.19
CA PRO A 237 -1.99 -18.18 21.06
C PRO A 237 -0.54 -18.02 20.59
N ASN A 238 0.33 -17.57 21.49
CA ASN A 238 1.74 -17.27 21.21
C ASN A 238 1.95 -16.31 20.01
N GLY A 239 0.99 -15.41 19.77
CA GLY A 239 1.00 -14.44 18.69
C GLY A 239 1.07 -12.98 19.16
N GLU A 240 0.97 -12.06 18.21
CA GLU A 240 0.84 -10.63 18.44
C GLU A 240 -0.63 -10.20 18.29
N SER A 241 -1.07 -9.25 19.12
CA SER A 241 -2.31 -8.50 18.90
C SER A 241 -2.11 -7.41 17.85
N LEU A 242 -3.19 -6.74 17.43
CA LEU A 242 -3.04 -5.58 16.53
C LEU A 242 -2.35 -4.41 17.24
N GLU A 243 -2.58 -4.24 18.54
CA GLU A 243 -1.90 -3.26 19.38
C GLU A 243 -0.39 -3.47 19.40
N MET A 244 0.09 -4.69 19.66
CA MET A 244 1.52 -4.99 19.68
C MET A 244 2.17 -4.73 18.31
N CYS A 245 1.49 -5.14 17.24
CA CYS A 245 1.93 -4.83 15.87
C CYS A 245 1.97 -3.31 15.63
N ALA A 246 0.98 -2.57 16.12
CA ALA A 246 0.92 -1.12 15.98
C ALA A 246 2.05 -0.42 16.73
N GLN A 247 2.33 -0.83 17.97
CA GLN A 247 3.41 -0.28 18.79
C GLN A 247 4.74 -0.32 18.03
N ARG A 248 5.15 -1.49 17.51
CA ARG A 248 6.42 -1.61 16.76
C ARG A 248 6.42 -0.90 15.42
N ALA A 249 5.32 -0.98 14.66
CA ALA A 249 5.24 -0.39 13.32
C ALA A 249 5.23 1.15 13.38
N VAL A 250 4.47 1.72 14.31
CA VAL A 250 4.36 3.17 14.51
C VAL A 250 5.64 3.75 15.12
N ALA A 251 6.27 3.05 16.08
CA ALA A 251 7.57 3.48 16.60
C ALA A 251 8.61 3.58 15.47
N TYR A 252 8.73 2.54 14.64
CA TYR A 252 9.65 2.56 13.50
C TYR A 252 9.29 3.65 12.48
N PHE A 253 8.00 3.87 12.21
CA PHE A 253 7.55 4.95 11.34
C PHE A 253 8.02 6.32 11.84
N LYS A 254 7.79 6.63 13.13
CA LYS A 254 8.20 7.90 13.74
C LYS A 254 9.70 8.11 13.76
N GLU A 255 10.46 7.07 14.06
CA GLU A 255 11.91 7.16 14.23
C GLU A 255 12.67 7.18 12.90
N SER A 256 12.21 6.40 11.91
CA SER A 256 12.97 6.17 10.67
C SER A 256 12.35 6.82 9.44
N ILE A 257 11.01 6.86 9.33
CA ILE A 257 10.31 7.25 8.10
C ILE A 257 9.85 8.70 8.15
N GLU A 258 9.22 9.12 9.24
CA GLU A 258 8.74 10.49 9.45
C GLU A 258 9.84 11.55 9.24
N PRO A 259 11.09 11.36 9.72
CA PRO A 259 12.17 12.31 9.45
C PRO A 259 12.51 12.44 7.96
N GLN A 260 12.35 11.37 7.17
CA GLN A 260 12.57 11.43 5.72
C GLN A 260 11.50 12.28 5.04
N LEU A 261 10.23 12.07 5.40
CA LEU A 261 9.11 12.89 4.91
C LEU A 261 9.30 14.35 5.30
N LEU A 262 9.66 14.61 6.57
CA LEU A 262 9.97 15.95 7.06
C LEU A 262 11.15 16.58 6.32
N SER A 263 12.12 15.81 5.83
CA SER A 263 13.22 16.32 4.99
C SER A 263 12.81 16.66 3.54
N GLY A 264 11.55 16.38 3.16
CA GLY A 264 11.02 16.62 1.82
C GLY A 264 11.21 15.46 0.84
N LYS A 265 11.62 14.28 1.32
CA LYS A 265 11.77 13.08 0.49
C LYS A 265 10.45 12.36 0.29
N ASN A 266 10.22 11.89 -0.92
CA ASN A 266 9.07 11.06 -1.24
C ASN A 266 9.37 9.61 -0.83
N VAL A 267 8.57 9.09 0.09
CA VAL A 267 8.79 7.78 0.71
C VAL A 267 7.77 6.78 0.20
N MET A 268 8.22 5.61 -0.23
CA MET A 268 7.36 4.47 -0.50
C MET A 268 7.51 3.42 0.59
N ILE A 269 6.41 2.89 1.11
CA ILE A 269 6.37 1.76 2.05
C ILE A 269 5.65 0.59 1.39
N ALA A 270 6.32 -0.54 1.22
CA ALA A 270 5.67 -1.80 0.83
C ALA A 270 5.63 -2.76 2.03
N ALA A 271 4.44 -3.08 2.53
CA ALA A 271 4.29 -3.91 3.72
C ALA A 271 2.98 -4.70 3.71
N HIS A 272 2.37 -4.92 4.87
CA HIS A 272 1.26 -5.85 5.07
C HIS A 272 -0.01 -5.16 5.55
N GLY A 273 -1.10 -5.92 5.61
CA GLY A 273 -2.40 -5.38 6.00
C GLY A 273 -2.38 -4.75 7.38
N ASN A 274 -1.91 -5.47 8.42
CA ASN A 274 -1.99 -4.95 9.78
C ASN A 274 -0.94 -3.86 10.04
N SER A 275 0.30 -4.02 9.56
CA SER A 275 1.33 -2.99 9.76
C SER A 275 1.00 -1.67 9.05
N LEU A 276 0.48 -1.71 7.83
CA LEU A 276 0.02 -0.50 7.14
C LEU A 276 -1.22 0.09 7.81
N ARG A 277 -2.17 -0.74 8.26
CA ARG A 277 -3.34 -0.26 9.00
C ARG A 277 -2.91 0.50 10.25
N SER A 278 -1.98 -0.04 11.03
CA SER A 278 -1.46 0.63 12.23
C SER A 278 -0.81 1.99 11.92
N ILE A 279 -0.10 2.11 10.81
CA ILE A 279 0.47 3.40 10.38
C ILE A 279 -0.64 4.38 9.98
N ILE A 280 -1.65 3.91 9.24
CA ILE A 280 -2.81 4.73 8.85
C ILE A 280 -3.57 5.20 10.08
N MET A 281 -3.82 4.33 11.07
CA MET A 281 -4.44 4.70 12.34
C MET A 281 -3.71 5.86 13.02
N TYR A 282 -2.37 5.78 13.05
CA TYR A 282 -1.55 6.83 13.65
C TYR A 282 -1.65 8.15 12.86
N LEU A 283 -1.62 8.10 11.53
CA LEU A 283 -1.71 9.28 10.68
C LEU A 283 -3.07 9.97 10.76
N ASP A 284 -4.15 9.18 10.79
CA ASP A 284 -5.53 9.66 10.78
C ASP A 284 -6.10 9.87 12.20
N GLN A 285 -5.31 9.60 13.25
CA GLN A 285 -5.71 9.69 14.67
C GLN A 285 -6.96 8.86 14.99
N LEU A 286 -7.08 7.69 14.37
CA LEU A 286 -8.23 6.78 14.54
C LEU A 286 -8.21 6.10 15.91
N THR A 287 -9.40 5.88 16.45
CA THR A 287 -9.63 5.10 17.67
C THR A 287 -9.53 3.59 17.41
N SER A 288 -9.41 2.78 18.46
CA SER A 288 -9.31 1.32 18.31
C SER A 288 -10.57 0.67 17.74
N GLN A 289 -11.73 1.33 17.84
CA GLN A 289 -13.00 0.84 17.30
C GLN A 289 -13.18 1.10 15.80
N GLU A 290 -12.42 2.03 15.22
CA GLU A 290 -12.53 2.44 13.81
C GLU A 290 -11.71 1.55 12.85
N VAL A 291 -11.13 0.45 13.35
CA VAL A 291 -9.95 -0.23 12.77
C VAL A 291 -10.13 -1.73 12.62
#